data_AF-A0A356NE66-F1
#
_entry.id   AF-A0A356NE66-F1
#
_cell.length_a   1.000
_cell.length_b   1.000
_cell.length_c   1.000
_cell.angle_alpha   90.00
_cell.angle_beta   90.00
_cell.angle_gamma   90.00
#
_symmetry.space_group_name_H-M   'P 1'
#
loop_
_entity.id
_entity.type
_entity.pdbx_description
1 polymer ?
#
loop_
_entity_poly.entity_id
_entity_poly.type
_entity_poly.pdbx_seq_one_letter_code
_entity_poly.pdbx_strand_id
1 'polypeptide(L)'
;STLKTADVSFQNLDSAEISLTDVSHYFDSDPTNLIRRLRDDGKTPSSFIADTTTANAQVRSLAETIRLDSRTKLLNPRWYEGMLASGYEGVRELAKRLNYTLGWSATSAQVDNFIYEEANATFIQDEAMRQRLLSLNPHSFRRMVGTLLEVHGRGYWDTSAENVERLQQLYQDVEDRIEGVSEG
;
A
#
# COMPACT_ATOMS: atom_id res chain seq x y z
N SER A 1 7.59 21.86 -22.17
CA SER A 1 6.45 21.37 -21.38
C SER A 1 6.53 22.01 -20.01
N THR A 2 5.45 22.62 -19.51
CA THR A 2 5.39 23.30 -18.21
C THR A 2 5.74 22.35 -17.04
N LEU A 3 5.41 21.06 -17.15
CA LEU A 3 5.76 20.09 -16.10
C LEU A 3 7.26 19.86 -15.93
N LYS A 4 8.07 20.09 -16.98
CA LYS A 4 9.54 19.94 -16.90
C LYS A 4 10.19 20.94 -15.95
N THR A 5 9.54 22.06 -15.66
CA THR A 5 10.08 23.11 -14.80
C THR A 5 9.59 23.01 -13.36
N ALA A 6 8.80 21.97 -13.03
CA ALA A 6 8.29 21.78 -11.67
C ALA A 6 9.38 21.24 -10.74
N ASP A 7 9.65 22.00 -9.67
CA ASP A 7 10.52 21.55 -8.57
C ASP A 7 9.73 20.91 -7.43
N VAL A 8 8.41 21.13 -7.40
CA VAL A 8 7.52 20.66 -6.35
C VAL A 8 6.25 20.04 -6.95
N SER A 9 5.81 18.91 -6.40
CA SER A 9 4.42 18.42 -6.51
C SER A 9 3.70 18.63 -5.17
N PHE A 10 2.41 18.98 -5.23
CA PHE A 10 1.66 19.37 -4.05
C PHE A 10 0.19 18.99 -4.17
N GLN A 11 -0.39 18.46 -3.09
CA GLN A 11 -1.83 18.22 -2.96
C GLN A 11 -2.31 18.63 -1.56
N ASN A 12 -3.61 18.94 -1.42
CA ASN A 12 -4.25 19.13 -0.12
C ASN A 12 -4.97 17.85 0.28
N LEU A 13 -4.87 17.47 1.55
CA LEU A 13 -5.67 16.37 2.12
C LEU A 13 -7.09 16.86 2.38
N ASP A 14 -8.09 16.14 1.89
CA ASP A 14 -9.49 16.59 2.00
C ASP A 14 -10.05 16.45 3.42
N SER A 15 -9.69 15.37 4.14
CA SER A 15 -10.17 15.13 5.50
C SER A 15 -9.25 14.19 6.27
N ALA A 16 -9.38 14.15 7.60
CA ALA A 16 -8.66 13.18 8.42
C ALA A 16 -9.17 11.74 8.18
N GLU A 17 -10.43 11.60 7.76
CA GLU A 17 -11.08 10.31 7.51
C GLU A 17 -10.67 9.71 6.15
N ILE A 18 -10.57 10.56 5.12
CA ILE A 18 -10.13 10.22 3.77
C ILE A 18 -8.70 10.71 3.59
N SER A 19 -7.76 9.82 3.89
CA SER A 19 -6.34 10.05 3.68
C SER A 19 -5.84 9.42 2.38
N LEU A 20 -4.53 9.55 2.13
CA LEU A 20 -3.86 9.17 0.88
C LEU A 20 -4.07 7.71 0.48
N THR A 21 -4.28 6.83 1.45
CA THR A 21 -4.44 5.40 1.21
C THR A 21 -5.91 4.93 1.32
N ASP A 22 -6.88 5.82 1.52
CA ASP A 22 -8.31 5.48 1.60
C ASP A 22 -8.98 5.41 0.23
N VAL A 23 -8.40 6.12 -0.73
CA VAL A 23 -8.95 6.41 -2.07
C VAL A 23 -7.83 6.48 -3.09
N SER A 24 -8.14 6.19 -4.37
CA SER A 24 -7.11 6.16 -5.42
C SER A 24 -6.79 7.52 -6.03
N HIS A 25 -7.75 8.45 -6.02
CA HIS A 25 -7.68 9.66 -6.85
C HIS A 25 -6.46 10.55 -6.58
N TYR A 26 -5.93 10.51 -5.34
CA TYR A 26 -4.70 11.25 -4.99
C TYR A 26 -3.48 10.74 -5.74
N PHE A 27 -3.26 9.40 -5.80
CA PHE A 27 -2.14 8.86 -6.55
C PHE A 27 -2.42 8.86 -8.06
N ASP A 28 -3.68 8.68 -8.47
CA ASP A 28 -4.07 8.76 -9.89
C ASP A 28 -3.70 10.12 -10.51
N SER A 29 -3.71 11.18 -9.71
CA SER A 29 -3.38 12.54 -10.12
C SER A 29 -1.97 12.99 -9.72
N ASP A 30 -1.16 12.13 -9.08
CA ASP A 30 0.17 12.50 -8.62
C ASP A 30 1.17 12.60 -9.80
N PRO A 31 1.73 13.79 -10.08
CA PRO A 31 2.62 13.98 -11.22
C PRO A 31 4.09 13.71 -10.86
N THR A 32 4.42 13.22 -9.67
CA THR A 32 5.81 13.18 -9.15
C THR A 32 6.75 12.40 -10.05
N ASN A 33 6.47 11.14 -10.36
CA ASN A 33 7.29 10.36 -11.30
C ASN A 33 7.16 10.85 -12.75
N LEU A 34 6.02 11.44 -13.13
CA LEU A 34 5.86 12.04 -14.46
C LEU A 34 6.84 13.21 -14.65
N ILE A 35 6.89 14.13 -13.68
CA ILE A 35 7.82 15.26 -13.67
C ILE A 35 9.26 14.73 -13.72
N ARG A 36 9.62 13.76 -12.86
CA ARG A 36 10.95 13.12 -12.86
C ARG A 36 11.35 12.61 -14.24
N ARG A 37 10.45 11.92 -14.95
CA ARG A 37 10.69 11.38 -16.30
C ARG A 37 10.77 12.44 -17.38
N LEU A 38 10.09 13.57 -17.20
CA LEU A 38 10.09 14.66 -18.17
C LEU A 38 11.33 15.55 -18.03
N ARG A 39 11.86 15.72 -16.82
CA ARG A 39 13.04 16.55 -16.55
C ARG A 39 14.28 15.98 -17.22
N ASP A 40 15.09 16.87 -17.80
CA ASP A 40 16.32 16.47 -18.51
C ASP A 40 17.40 15.98 -17.53
N ASP A 41 17.35 16.43 -16.27
CA ASP A 41 18.23 15.98 -15.18
C ASP A 41 17.76 14.69 -14.48
N GLY A 42 16.56 14.19 -14.81
CA GLY A 42 15.96 13.03 -14.18
C GLY A 42 15.68 13.18 -12.67
N LYS A 43 15.75 14.40 -12.12
CA LYS A 43 15.61 14.64 -10.68
C LYS A 43 14.14 14.54 -10.25
N THR A 44 13.88 13.85 -9.15
CA THR A 44 12.54 13.81 -8.53
C THR A 44 12.20 15.17 -7.94
N PRO A 45 11.01 15.75 -8.22
CA PRO A 45 10.57 16.96 -7.53
C PRO A 45 10.32 16.65 -6.05
N SER A 46 10.41 17.66 -5.18
CA SER A 46 9.96 17.50 -3.79
C SER A 46 8.44 17.39 -3.75
N SER A 47 7.90 16.40 -3.04
CA SER A 47 6.46 16.15 -2.98
C SER A 47 5.92 16.46 -1.59
N PHE A 48 4.88 17.28 -1.50
CA PHE A 48 4.29 17.71 -0.25
C PHE A 48 2.78 17.53 -0.21
N ILE A 49 2.25 17.32 0.99
CA ILE A 49 0.83 17.26 1.28
C ILE A 49 0.54 18.28 2.38
N ALA A 50 -0.43 19.15 2.13
CA ALA A 50 -0.97 20.01 3.17
C ALA A 50 -2.18 19.35 3.83
N ASP A 51 -2.11 19.27 5.15
CA ASP A 51 -3.15 18.78 6.03
C ASP A 51 -3.73 19.98 6.79
N THR A 52 -4.94 20.37 6.41
CA THR A 52 -5.69 21.48 7.00
C THR A 52 -6.90 20.99 7.79
N THR A 53 -6.91 19.70 8.14
CA THR A 53 -8.04 19.04 8.80
C THR A 53 -8.21 19.46 10.27
N THR A 54 -7.18 20.08 10.85
CA THR A 54 -7.21 20.68 12.18
C THR A 54 -6.89 22.17 12.11
N ALA A 55 -7.16 22.90 13.19
CA ALA A 55 -6.80 24.32 13.31
C ALA A 55 -5.29 24.59 13.16
N ASN A 56 -4.45 23.56 13.37
CA ASN A 56 -3.02 23.64 13.15
C ASN A 56 -2.68 23.03 11.79
N ALA A 57 -2.71 23.86 10.74
CA ALA A 57 -2.35 23.44 9.39
C ALA A 57 -0.89 22.93 9.36
N GLN A 58 -0.67 21.80 8.70
CA GLN A 58 0.64 21.17 8.58
C GLN A 58 0.96 20.92 7.10
N VAL A 59 2.20 21.20 6.70
CA VAL A 59 2.73 20.78 5.40
C VAL A 59 3.79 19.73 5.67
N ARG A 60 3.55 18.51 5.19
CA ARG A 60 4.47 17.37 5.33
C ARG A 60 4.95 16.95 3.96
N SER A 61 6.09 16.28 3.89
CA SER A 61 6.43 15.55 2.67
C SER A 61 5.42 14.43 2.41
N LEU A 62 5.29 14.03 1.14
CA LEU A 62 4.47 12.89 0.75
C LEU A 62 4.90 11.61 1.49
N ALA A 63 6.21 11.36 1.57
CA ALA A 63 6.76 10.22 2.30
C ALA A 63 6.39 10.23 3.79
N GLU A 64 6.48 11.39 4.47
CA GLU A 64 6.02 11.51 5.86
C GLU A 64 4.53 11.23 6.04
N THR A 65 3.71 11.68 5.08
CA THR A 65 2.26 11.47 5.12
C THR A 65 1.91 10.00 4.88
N ILE A 66 2.57 9.34 3.92
CA ILE A 66 2.45 7.89 3.70
C ILE A 66 2.86 7.12 4.97
N ARG A 67 3.99 7.45 5.59
CA ARG A 67 4.42 6.81 6.85
C ARG A 67 3.40 6.99 7.97
N LEU A 68 2.83 8.19 8.10
CA LEU A 68 1.78 8.46 9.10
C LEU A 68 0.53 7.62 8.83
N ASP A 69 0.09 7.54 7.58
CA ASP A 69 -1.03 6.70 7.14
C ASP A 69 -0.79 5.22 7.47
N SER A 70 0.37 4.69 7.11
CA SER A 70 0.72 3.29 7.38
C SER A 70 0.67 2.99 8.89
N ARG A 71 1.23 3.87 9.73
CA ARG A 71 1.26 3.69 11.20
C ARG A 71 -0.07 3.91 11.91
N THR A 72 -0.99 4.64 11.29
CA THR A 72 -2.31 4.90 11.89
C THR A 72 -3.38 3.95 11.37
N LYS A 73 -3.15 3.31 10.22
CA LYS A 73 -4.10 2.43 9.53
C LYS A 73 -3.53 1.02 9.30
N LEU A 74 -2.94 0.75 8.13
CA LEU A 74 -2.57 -0.60 7.69
C LEU A 74 -1.75 -1.37 8.73
N LEU A 75 -0.80 -0.71 9.39
CA LEU A 75 0.12 -1.31 10.37
C LEU A 75 -0.29 -1.01 11.83
N ASN A 76 -1.47 -0.42 12.05
CA ASN A 76 -1.99 -0.15 13.39
C ASN A 76 -2.88 -1.31 13.86
N PRO A 77 -2.49 -2.04 14.94
CA PRO A 77 -3.30 -3.12 15.48
C PRO A 77 -4.72 -2.76 15.79
N ARG A 78 -4.96 -1.56 16.33
CA ARG A 78 -6.32 -1.11 16.63
C ARG A 78 -7.17 -0.95 15.38
N TRP A 79 -6.56 -0.52 14.28
CA TRP A 79 -7.26 -0.33 13.02
C TRP A 79 -7.53 -1.66 12.33
N TYR A 80 -6.50 -2.48 12.08
CA TYR A 80 -6.72 -3.72 11.35
C TYR A 80 -7.54 -4.72 12.16
N GLU A 81 -7.42 -4.78 13.50
CA GLU A 81 -8.32 -5.61 14.32
C GLU A 81 -9.78 -5.13 14.26
N GLY A 82 -9.99 -3.82 14.27
CA GLY A 82 -11.32 -3.22 14.09
C GLY A 82 -11.92 -3.58 12.72
N MET A 83 -11.12 -3.55 11.66
CA MET A 83 -11.56 -4.00 10.33
C MET A 83 -11.87 -5.49 10.35
N LEU A 84 -10.97 -6.34 10.85
CA LEU A 84 -11.14 -7.79 10.87
C LEU A 84 -12.31 -8.27 11.74
N ALA A 85 -12.75 -7.48 12.72
CA ALA A 85 -14.01 -7.73 13.45
C ALA A 85 -15.25 -7.67 12.54
N SER A 86 -15.15 -7.01 11.38
CA SER A 86 -16.19 -6.95 10.34
C SER A 86 -16.10 -8.13 9.35
N GLY A 87 -15.22 -9.10 9.60
CA GLY A 87 -15.11 -10.35 8.83
C GLY A 87 -14.68 -10.14 7.38
N TYR A 88 -15.50 -10.61 6.44
CA TYR A 88 -15.18 -10.61 5.00
C TYR A 88 -14.84 -9.23 4.45
N GLU A 89 -15.64 -8.22 4.81
CA GLU A 89 -15.45 -6.83 4.38
C GLU A 89 -14.20 -6.20 5.00
N GLY A 90 -13.85 -6.60 6.22
CA GLY A 90 -12.62 -6.18 6.88
C GLY A 90 -11.37 -6.51 6.07
N VAL A 91 -11.26 -7.76 5.62
CA VAL A 91 -10.13 -8.19 4.78
C VAL A 91 -10.12 -7.47 3.43
N ARG A 92 -11.30 -7.14 2.88
CA ARG A 92 -11.40 -6.34 1.65
C ARG A 92 -10.79 -4.95 1.82
N GLU A 93 -11.03 -4.31 2.96
CA GLU A 93 -10.43 -3.00 3.27
C GLU A 93 -8.90 -3.07 3.48
N LEU A 94 -8.39 -4.14 4.12
CA LEU A 94 -6.94 -4.38 4.20
C LEU A 94 -6.31 -4.53 2.82
N ALA A 95 -6.90 -5.36 1.96
CA ALA A 95 -6.40 -5.59 0.61
C ALA A 95 -6.42 -4.32 -0.25
N LYS A 96 -7.51 -3.53 -0.15
CA LYS A 96 -7.64 -2.24 -0.82
C LYS A 96 -6.55 -1.27 -0.38
N ARG A 97 -6.29 -1.17 0.93
CA ARG A 97 -5.27 -0.30 1.51
C ARG A 97 -3.86 -0.60 1.01
N LEU A 98 -3.51 -1.89 0.98
CA LEU A 98 -2.23 -2.36 0.47
C LEU A 98 -2.09 -2.07 -1.03
N ASN A 99 -3.15 -2.27 -1.81
CA ASN A 99 -3.16 -1.95 -3.24
C ASN A 99 -3.00 -0.44 -3.50
N TYR A 100 -3.61 0.43 -2.69
CA TYR A 100 -3.43 1.87 -2.82
C TYR A 100 -2.02 2.32 -2.42
N THR A 101 -1.38 1.60 -1.49
CA THR A 101 0.04 1.81 -1.16
C THR A 101 0.93 1.49 -2.37
N LEU A 102 0.65 0.39 -3.10
CA LEU A 102 1.31 0.11 -4.39
C LEU A 102 1.11 1.24 -5.42
N GLY A 103 -0.09 1.84 -5.49
CA GLY A 103 -0.36 3.01 -6.32
C GLY A 103 0.63 4.15 -6.08
N TRP A 104 0.90 4.48 -4.82
CA TRP A 104 1.89 5.49 -4.44
C TRP A 104 3.33 5.11 -4.82
N SER A 105 3.72 3.83 -4.71
CA SER A 105 5.03 3.40 -5.22
C SER A 105 5.17 3.65 -6.72
N ALA A 106 4.12 3.37 -7.50
CA ALA A 106 4.13 3.55 -8.95
C ALA A 106 4.19 5.03 -9.37
N THR A 107 3.47 5.91 -8.69
CA THR A 107 3.30 7.32 -9.12
C THR A 107 4.32 8.26 -8.51
N SER A 108 4.85 7.94 -7.32
CA SER A 108 5.74 8.84 -6.57
C SER A 108 7.09 8.24 -6.18
N ALA A 109 7.18 6.90 -6.08
CA ALA A 109 8.31 6.20 -5.46
C ALA A 109 8.67 6.72 -4.05
N GLN A 110 7.67 7.20 -3.28
CA GLN A 110 7.84 7.74 -1.92
C GLN A 110 7.40 6.77 -0.81
N VAL A 111 7.08 5.52 -1.15
CA VAL A 111 6.75 4.48 -0.15
C VAL A 111 8.04 3.83 0.33
N ASP A 112 8.28 3.85 1.63
CA ASP A 112 9.46 3.23 2.22
C ASP A 112 9.35 1.70 2.27
N ASN A 113 10.49 1.01 2.09
CA ASN A 113 10.56 -0.46 2.08
C ASN A 113 9.92 -1.12 3.31
N PHE A 114 10.09 -0.52 4.50
CA PHE A 114 9.59 -1.08 5.76
C PHE A 114 8.07 -1.24 5.78
N ILE A 115 7.33 -0.44 5.00
CA ILE A 115 5.87 -0.51 4.98
C ILE A 115 5.41 -1.86 4.43
N TYR A 116 6.04 -2.33 3.35
CA TYR A 116 5.77 -3.64 2.78
C TYR A 116 6.34 -4.77 3.65
N GLU A 117 7.52 -4.56 4.23
CA GLU A 117 8.15 -5.54 5.12
C GLU A 117 7.29 -5.81 6.37
N GLU A 118 6.82 -4.76 7.03
CA GLU A 118 5.94 -4.87 8.21
C GLU A 118 4.55 -5.42 7.84
N ALA A 119 4.01 -5.07 6.66
CA ALA A 119 2.76 -5.66 6.17
C ALA A 119 2.91 -7.18 5.94
N ASN A 120 4.02 -7.61 5.33
CA ASN A 120 4.34 -9.02 5.15
C ASN A 120 4.53 -9.72 6.50
N ALA A 121 5.28 -9.13 7.43
CA ALA A 121 5.48 -9.69 8.76
C ALA A 121 4.14 -9.88 9.50
N THR A 122 3.28 -8.87 9.47
CA THR A 122 2.01 -8.85 10.19
C THR A 122 0.98 -9.79 9.59
N PHE A 123 0.81 -9.78 8.27
CA PHE A 123 -0.32 -10.45 7.62
C PHE A 123 0.03 -11.80 6.99
N ILE A 124 1.32 -12.09 6.77
CA ILE A 124 1.78 -13.27 6.04
C ILE A 124 2.68 -14.17 6.90
N GLN A 125 3.67 -13.60 7.60
CA GLN A 125 4.60 -14.39 8.40
C GLN A 125 3.96 -14.88 9.71
N ASP A 126 3.08 -14.08 10.32
CA ASP A 126 2.25 -14.54 11.43
C ASP A 126 1.21 -15.55 10.92
N GLU A 127 1.42 -16.82 11.28
CA GLU A 127 0.56 -17.93 10.88
C GLU A 127 -0.89 -17.73 11.35
N ALA A 128 -1.08 -17.25 12.57
CA ALA A 128 -2.42 -17.10 13.16
C ALA A 128 -3.20 -15.99 12.43
N MET A 129 -2.53 -14.87 12.13
CA MET A 129 -3.12 -13.80 11.33
C MET A 129 -3.41 -14.29 9.91
N ARG A 130 -2.45 -14.97 9.28
CA ARG A 130 -2.60 -15.51 7.92
C ARG A 130 -3.81 -16.43 7.79
N GLN A 131 -3.93 -17.43 8.67
CA GLN A 131 -5.06 -18.36 8.67
C GLN A 131 -6.38 -17.64 8.91
N ARG A 132 -6.40 -16.64 9.79
CA ARG A 132 -7.57 -15.80 10.03
C ARG A 132 -7.98 -15.05 8.76
N LEU A 133 -7.07 -14.35 8.08
CA LEU A 133 -7.36 -13.63 6.85
C LEU A 133 -7.90 -14.56 5.75
N LEU A 134 -7.22 -15.70 5.56
CA LEU A 134 -7.60 -16.71 4.58
C LEU A 134 -9.01 -17.28 4.86
N SER A 135 -9.34 -17.53 6.12
CA SER A 135 -10.67 -18.04 6.52
C SER A 135 -11.78 -16.99 6.35
N LEU A 136 -11.49 -15.72 6.62
CA LEU A 136 -12.46 -14.63 6.54
C LEU A 136 -12.77 -14.25 5.09
N ASN A 137 -11.75 -14.19 4.23
CA ASN A 137 -11.92 -13.80 2.83
C ASN A 137 -10.75 -14.29 1.96
N PRO A 138 -10.83 -15.50 1.37
CA PRO A 138 -9.75 -16.04 0.56
C PRO A 138 -9.46 -15.19 -0.69
N HIS A 139 -10.48 -14.58 -1.31
CA HIS A 139 -10.28 -13.73 -2.49
C HIS A 139 -9.50 -12.46 -2.17
N SER A 140 -9.82 -11.78 -1.06
CA SER A 140 -9.08 -10.57 -0.65
C SER A 140 -7.69 -10.92 -0.11
N PHE A 141 -7.54 -12.05 0.59
CA PHE A 141 -6.23 -12.55 1.00
C PHE A 141 -5.33 -12.83 -0.21
N ARG A 142 -5.85 -13.51 -1.25
CA ARG A 142 -5.14 -13.69 -2.53
C ARG A 142 -4.69 -12.37 -3.14
N ARG A 143 -5.56 -11.34 -3.12
CA ARG A 143 -5.20 -9.99 -3.60
C ARG A 143 -4.05 -9.38 -2.80
N MET A 144 -4.01 -9.59 -1.47
CA MET A 144 -2.90 -9.11 -0.64
C MET A 144 -1.59 -9.79 -1.01
N VAL A 145 -1.60 -11.12 -1.12
CA VAL A 145 -0.42 -11.91 -1.55
C VAL A 145 0.06 -11.48 -2.93
N GLY A 146 -0.86 -11.38 -3.90
CA GLY A 146 -0.55 -10.91 -5.25
C GLY A 146 0.02 -9.49 -5.28
N THR A 147 -0.51 -8.58 -4.45
CA THR A 147 0.01 -7.21 -4.35
C THR A 147 1.44 -7.20 -3.79
N LEU A 148 1.75 -8.02 -2.78
CA LEU A 148 3.11 -8.15 -2.22
C LEU A 148 4.11 -8.71 -3.26
N LEU A 149 3.70 -9.73 -4.02
CA LEU A 149 4.48 -10.24 -5.14
C LEU A 149 4.70 -9.18 -6.22
N GLU A 150 3.67 -8.37 -6.52
CA GLU A 150 3.74 -7.32 -7.52
C GLU A 150 4.67 -6.18 -7.11
N VAL A 151 4.60 -5.69 -5.87
CA VAL A 151 5.51 -4.62 -5.40
C VAL A 151 6.97 -5.10 -5.40
N HIS A 152 7.22 -6.37 -5.07
CA HIS A 152 8.55 -6.98 -5.20
C HIS A 152 8.99 -7.06 -6.67
N GLY A 153 8.17 -7.66 -7.54
CA GLY A 153 8.48 -7.85 -8.96
C GLY A 153 8.67 -6.55 -9.74
N ARG A 154 8.09 -5.45 -9.27
CA ARG A 154 8.27 -4.10 -9.83
C ARG A 154 9.46 -3.33 -9.22
N GLY A 155 10.17 -3.91 -8.24
CA GLY A 155 11.32 -3.31 -7.58
C GLY A 155 10.96 -2.22 -6.55
N TYR A 156 9.74 -2.21 -6.04
CA TYR A 156 9.30 -1.28 -4.98
C TYR A 156 9.51 -1.82 -3.57
N TRP A 157 9.69 -3.13 -3.44
CA TRP A 157 9.96 -3.81 -2.17
C TRP A 157 11.12 -4.80 -2.32
N ASP A 158 12.18 -4.55 -1.56
CA ASP A 158 13.32 -5.45 -1.38
C ASP A 158 13.14 -6.26 -0.10
N THR A 159 13.25 -7.58 -0.22
CA THR A 159 12.96 -8.56 0.83
C THR A 159 13.75 -9.85 0.60
N SER A 160 13.80 -10.73 1.60
CA SER A 160 14.46 -12.03 1.48
C SER A 160 13.80 -12.93 0.43
N ALA A 161 14.61 -13.80 -0.21
CA ALA A 161 14.11 -14.83 -1.11
C ALA A 161 13.09 -15.76 -0.42
N GLU A 162 13.29 -16.05 0.87
CA GLU A 162 12.36 -16.85 1.68
C GLU A 162 10.96 -16.20 1.78
N ASN A 163 10.89 -14.88 1.92
CA ASN A 163 9.61 -14.17 1.91
C ASN A 163 8.91 -14.29 0.55
N VAL A 164 9.66 -14.18 -0.55
CA VAL A 164 9.13 -14.31 -1.90
C VAL A 164 8.63 -15.73 -2.17
N GLU A 165 9.41 -16.75 -1.82
CA GLU A 165 9.02 -18.16 -1.96
C GLU A 165 7.76 -18.48 -1.16
N ARG A 166 7.66 -17.99 0.08
CA ARG A 166 6.45 -18.14 0.91
C ARG A 166 5.23 -17.50 0.25
N LEU A 167 5.36 -16.29 -0.27
CA LEU A 167 4.25 -15.61 -0.97
C LEU A 167 3.83 -16.36 -2.23
N GLN A 168 4.79 -16.90 -3.00
CA GLN A 168 4.50 -17.71 -4.19
C GLN A 168 3.73 -18.99 -3.84
N GLN A 169 4.15 -19.71 -2.80
CA GLN A 169 3.45 -20.90 -2.31
C GLN A 169 2.03 -20.55 -1.86
N LEU A 170 1.88 -19.53 -1.01
CA LEU A 170 0.58 -19.08 -0.52
C LEU A 170 -0.35 -18.62 -1.66
N TYR A 171 0.20 -18.05 -2.73
CA TYR A 171 -0.57 -17.66 -3.90
C TYR A 171 -1.15 -18.90 -4.61
N GLN A 172 -0.39 -19.99 -4.74
CA GLN A 172 -0.90 -21.24 -5.31
C GLN A 172 -1.94 -21.87 -4.38
N ASP A 173 -1.64 -22.00 -3.08
CA ASP A 173 -2.53 -22.63 -2.10
C ASP A 173 -3.91 -21.95 -2.04
N VAL A 174 -3.95 -20.61 -2.14
CA VAL A 174 -5.21 -19.86 -2.13
C VAL A 174 -5.96 -19.97 -3.47
N GLU A 175 -5.27 -20.09 -4.60
CA GLU A 175 -5.90 -20.35 -5.91
C GLU A 175 -6.57 -21.71 -5.91
N ASP A 176 -5.87 -22.77 -5.49
CA ASP A 176 -6.43 -24.14 -5.42
C ASP A 176 -7.69 -24.18 -4.55
N ARG A 177 -7.65 -23.47 -3.41
CA ARG A 177 -8.80 -23.35 -2.50
C ARG A 177 -9.98 -22.58 -3.11
N ILE A 178 -9.72 -21.56 -3.92
CA ILE A 178 -10.76 -20.76 -4.59
C ILE A 178 -11.36 -21.54 -5.77
N GLU A 179 -10.52 -22.22 -6.55
CA GLU A 179 -10.92 -22.98 -7.74
C GLU A 179 -11.52 -24.35 -7.40
N GLY A 180 -11.34 -24.82 -6.16
CA GLY A 180 -11.92 -26.07 -5.68
C GLY A 180 -11.15 -27.31 -6.13
N VAL A 181 -9.87 -27.16 -6.48
CA VAL A 181 -8.99 -28.28 -6.83
C VAL A 181 -8.64 -29.00 -5.53
N SER A 182 -9.39 -30.05 -5.23
CA SER A 182 -8.96 -31.04 -4.24
C SER A 182 -8.05 -32.00 -5.00
N GLU A 183 -6.76 -32.08 -4.65
CA GLU A 183 -5.95 -33.21 -5.10
C GLU A 183 -6.67 -34.49 -4.66
N GLY A 184 -7.16 -35.26 -5.65
CA GLY A 184 -7.80 -36.55 -5.47
C GLY A 184 -6.79 -37.68 -5.38
#